data_AF-A0A538NQJ9-F1
#
_entry.id   AF-A0A538NQJ9-F1
#
_cell.length_a   1.000
_cell.length_b   1.000
_cell.length_c   1.000
_cell.angle_alpha   90.00
_cell.angle_beta   90.00
_cell.angle_gamma   90.00
#
_symmetry.space_group_name_H-M   'P 1'
#
loop_
_entity.id
_entity.type
_entity.pdbx_description
1 polymer ?
#
loop_
_entity_poly.entity_id
_entity_poly.type
_entity_poly.pdbx_seq_one_letter_code
_entity_poly.pdbx_strand_id
1 'polypeptide(L)'
;MSPEERKIMRDRENLRRERIKRETEAALHDSGLRLDQEKRAMFESRYMQERRKMEQLLRQQIETERQQQLPTLIQQLRNEFQRQQPSSSPATKPAGSPKSGK
;
A
#
# COMPACT_ATOMS: atom_id res chain seq x y z
N MET A 1 13.90 -17.83 6.56
CA MET A 1 12.52 -17.97 7.07
C MET A 1 12.51 -18.79 8.35
N SER A 2 12.26 -18.12 9.46
CA SER A 2 12.03 -18.73 10.78
C SER A 2 10.74 -19.56 10.78
N PRO A 3 10.63 -20.61 11.64
CA PRO A 3 9.36 -21.31 11.87
C PRO A 3 8.19 -20.38 12.21
N GLU A 4 8.45 -19.30 12.94
CA GLU A 4 7.43 -18.30 13.28
C GLU A 4 6.96 -17.50 12.05
N GLU A 5 7.91 -17.06 11.21
CA GLU A 5 7.59 -16.38 9.95
C GLU A 5 6.75 -17.28 9.02
N ARG A 6 7.06 -18.58 8.98
CA ARG A 6 6.26 -19.56 8.22
C ARG A 6 4.85 -19.71 8.77
N LYS A 7 4.70 -19.73 10.10
CA LYS A 7 3.38 -19.80 10.77
C LYS A 7 2.55 -18.56 10.43
N ILE A 8 3.11 -17.36 10.54
CA ILE A 8 2.42 -16.10 10.21
C ILE A 8 1.97 -16.08 8.75
N MET A 9 2.84 -16.51 7.82
CA MET A 9 2.47 -16.60 6.41
C MET A 9 1.33 -17.60 6.16
N ARG A 10 1.35 -18.75 6.83
CA ARG A 10 0.30 -19.77 6.73
C ARG A 10 -1.03 -19.26 7.28
N ASP A 11 -1.01 -18.61 8.44
CA ASP A 11 -2.21 -18.05 9.07
C ASP A 11 -2.83 -16.97 8.18
N ARG A 12 -2.00 -16.11 7.58
CA ARG A 12 -2.44 -15.09 6.62
C ARG A 12 -3.04 -15.70 5.35
N GLU A 13 -2.44 -16.75 4.81
CA GLU A 13 -2.96 -17.44 3.64
C GLU A 13 -4.28 -18.17 3.95
N ASN A 14 -4.41 -18.79 5.13
CA ASN A 14 -5.66 -19.41 5.56
C ASN A 14 -6.80 -18.39 5.66
N LEU A 15 -6.56 -17.25 6.32
CA LEU A 15 -7.53 -16.15 6.40
C LEU A 15 -7.94 -15.65 5.01
N ARG A 16 -6.98 -15.53 4.09
CA ARG A 16 -7.25 -15.13 2.71
C ARG A 16 -8.14 -16.15 2.00
N ARG A 17 -7.85 -17.45 2.14
CA ARG A 17 -8.65 -18.53 1.54
C ARG A 17 -10.06 -18.57 2.07
N GLU A 18 -10.25 -18.44 3.38
CA GLU A 18 -11.58 -18.40 3.99
C GLU A 18 -12.40 -17.21 3.49
N ARG A 19 -11.78 -16.03 3.41
CA ARG A 19 -12.44 -14.84 2.88
C ARG A 19 -12.89 -15.05 1.44
N ILE A 20 -12.01 -15.57 0.59
CA ILE A 20 -12.31 -15.86 -0.82
C ILE A 20 -13.48 -16.85 -0.93
N LYS A 21 -13.49 -17.90 -0.11
CA LYS A 21 -14.57 -18.89 -0.09
C LYS A 21 -15.92 -18.24 0.21
N ARG A 22 -15.99 -17.42 1.26
CA ARG A 22 -17.22 -16.68 1.62
C ARG A 22 -17.65 -15.70 0.53
N GLU A 23 -16.72 -14.97 -0.07
CA GLU A 23 -17.02 -14.05 -1.19
C GLU A 23 -17.61 -14.80 -2.38
N THR A 24 -17.07 -15.97 -2.70
CA THR A 24 -17.53 -16.77 -3.85
C THR A 24 -18.89 -17.42 -3.58
N GLU A 25 -19.12 -17.90 -2.35
CA GLU A 25 -20.43 -18.41 -1.91
C GLU A 25 -21.50 -17.32 -1.94
N ALA A 26 -21.18 -16.12 -1.47
CA ALA A 26 -22.07 -14.97 -1.56
C ALA A 26 -22.38 -14.59 -3.02
N ALA A 27 -21.36 -14.52 -3.88
CA ALA A 27 -21.56 -14.23 -5.30
C ALA A 27 -22.44 -15.28 -6.01
N LEU A 28 -22.28 -16.56 -5.66
CA LEU A 28 -23.13 -17.63 -6.18
C LEU A 28 -24.57 -17.48 -5.69
N HIS A 29 -24.76 -17.19 -4.40
CA HIS A 29 -26.08 -16.94 -3.83
C HIS A 29 -26.78 -15.75 -4.49
N ASP A 30 -26.08 -14.62 -4.62
CA ASP A 30 -26.59 -13.37 -5.20
C ASP A 30 -26.88 -13.50 -6.70
N SER A 31 -26.18 -14.41 -7.39
CA SER A 31 -26.48 -14.72 -8.80
C SER A 31 -27.83 -15.40 -9.00
N GLY A 32 -28.44 -15.95 -7.93
CA GLY A 32 -29.69 -16.69 -7.99
C GLY A 32 -29.60 -18.02 -8.76
N LEU A 33 -28.39 -18.44 -9.17
CA LEU A 33 -28.18 -19.65 -9.96
C LEU A 33 -28.28 -20.90 -9.09
N ARG A 34 -29.10 -21.86 -9.54
CA ARG A 34 -29.10 -23.22 -9.00
C ARG A 34 -28.22 -24.10 -9.88
N LEU A 35 -26.97 -24.30 -9.44
CA LEU A 35 -25.95 -25.04 -10.17
C LEU A 35 -25.74 -26.42 -9.54
N ASP A 36 -25.50 -27.42 -10.40
CA ASP A 36 -24.92 -28.69 -9.97
C ASP A 36 -23.44 -28.50 -9.55
N GLN A 37 -22.82 -29.55 -9.00
CA GLN A 37 -21.47 -29.47 -8.45
C GLN A 37 -20.42 -29.07 -9.51
N GLU A 38 -20.58 -29.53 -10.75
CA GLU A 38 -19.64 -29.25 -11.85
C GLU A 38 -19.74 -27.79 -12.30
N LYS A 39 -20.97 -27.30 -12.55
CA LYS A 39 -21.22 -25.90 -12.90
C LYS A 39 -20.84 -24.96 -11.77
N ARG A 40 -21.03 -25.37 -10.53
CA ARG A 40 -20.54 -24.62 -9.36
C ARG A 40 -19.02 -24.48 -9.40
N ALA A 41 -18.27 -25.55 -9.61
CA ALA A 41 -16.81 -25.47 -9.72
C ALA A 41 -16.36 -24.56 -10.89
N MET A 42 -17.07 -24.60 -12.04
CA MET A 42 -16.82 -23.69 -13.16
C MET A 42 -17.10 -22.23 -12.80
N PHE A 43 -18.22 -21.96 -12.11
CA PHE A 43 -18.56 -20.63 -11.62
C PHE A 43 -17.49 -20.09 -10.67
N GLU A 44 -17.11 -20.88 -9.66
CA GLU A 44 -16.10 -20.51 -8.67
C GLU A 44 -14.76 -20.19 -9.35
N SER A 45 -14.32 -21.04 -10.29
CA SER A 45 -13.11 -20.81 -11.08
C SER A 45 -13.16 -19.50 -11.88
N ARG A 46 -14.28 -19.26 -12.58
CA ARG A 46 -14.45 -18.06 -13.40
C ARG A 46 -14.53 -16.79 -12.55
N TYR A 47 -15.30 -16.82 -11.48
CA TYR A 47 -15.39 -15.72 -10.51
C TYR A 47 -14.00 -15.35 -9.98
N MET A 48 -13.19 -16.36 -9.62
CA MET A 48 -11.83 -16.14 -9.13
C MET A 48 -10.89 -15.53 -10.16
N GLN A 49 -11.02 -15.91 -11.44
CA GLN A 49 -10.25 -15.29 -12.51
C GLN A 49 -10.60 -13.81 -12.68
N GLU A 50 -11.89 -13.48 -12.75
CA GLU A 50 -12.35 -12.09 -12.94
C GLU A 50 -12.03 -11.23 -11.71
N ARG A 51 -12.19 -11.76 -10.50
CA ARG A 51 -11.77 -11.11 -9.25
C ARG A 51 -10.29 -10.72 -9.27
N ARG A 52 -9.41 -11.62 -9.73
CA ARG A 52 -7.96 -11.33 -9.83
C ARG A 52 -7.69 -10.21 -10.83
N LYS A 53 -8.37 -10.19 -11.98
CA LYS A 53 -8.22 -9.12 -12.98
C LYS A 53 -8.67 -7.77 -12.40
N MET A 54 -9.83 -7.74 -11.73
CA MET A 54 -10.32 -6.53 -11.06
C MET A 54 -9.33 -6.04 -10.00
N GLU A 55 -8.83 -6.93 -9.14
CA GLU A 55 -7.83 -6.56 -8.11
C GLU A 55 -6.54 -6.01 -8.72
N GLN A 56 -6.06 -6.59 -9.84
CA GLN A 56 -4.87 -6.10 -10.53
C GLN A 56 -5.09 -4.70 -11.09
N LEU A 57 -6.23 -4.47 -11.76
CA LEU A 57 -6.58 -3.16 -12.30
C LEU A 57 -6.70 -2.11 -11.19
N LEU A 58 -7.42 -2.44 -10.11
CA LEU A 58 -7.56 -1.54 -8.96
C LEU A 58 -6.22 -1.19 -8.32
N ARG A 59 -5.31 -2.17 -8.19
CA ARG A 59 -3.95 -1.90 -7.69
C ARG A 59 -3.20 -0.93 -8.59
N GLN A 60 -3.27 -1.10 -9.90
CA GLN A 60 -2.63 -0.19 -10.85
C GLN A 60 -3.21 1.22 -10.75
N GLN A 61 -4.54 1.35 -10.74
CA GLN A 61 -5.22 2.64 -10.60
C GLN A 61 -4.81 3.35 -9.31
N ILE A 62 -4.89 2.67 -8.16
CA ILE A 62 -4.51 3.22 -6.86
C ILE A 62 -3.02 3.60 -6.84
N GLU A 63 -2.14 2.81 -7.46
CA GLU A 63 -0.72 3.14 -7.56
C GLU A 63 -0.50 4.40 -8.40
N THR A 64 -1.18 4.52 -9.54
CA THR A 64 -1.12 5.71 -10.38
C THR A 64 -1.60 6.95 -9.65
N GLU A 65 -2.76 6.86 -8.98
CA GLU A 65 -3.30 7.96 -8.17
C GLU A 65 -2.32 8.34 -7.04
N ARG A 66 -1.75 7.35 -6.35
CA ARG A 66 -0.74 7.59 -5.32
C ARG A 66 0.46 8.34 -5.89
N GLN A 67 0.99 7.92 -7.03
CA GLN A 67 2.15 8.55 -7.66
C GLN A 67 1.86 10.00 -8.06
N GLN A 68 0.63 10.31 -8.50
CA GLN A 68 0.21 11.66 -8.81
C GLN A 68 0.14 12.57 -7.57
N GLN A 69 -0.34 12.04 -6.44
CA GLN A 69 -0.51 12.81 -5.20
C GLN A 69 0.79 12.95 -4.39
N LEU A 70 1.76 12.05 -4.60
CA LEU A 70 2.97 11.97 -3.79
C LEU A 70 3.82 13.27 -3.80
N PRO A 71 4.04 13.97 -4.93
CA PRO A 71 4.82 15.20 -4.95
C PRO A 71 4.18 16.31 -4.12
N THR A 72 2.85 16.45 -4.18
CA THR A 72 2.10 17.43 -3.39
C THR A 72 2.24 17.14 -1.90
N LEU A 73 2.10 15.87 -1.51
CA LEU A 73 2.33 15.45 -0.12
C LEU A 73 3.75 15.77 0.34
N ILE A 74 4.77 15.46 -0.47
CA ILE A 74 6.18 15.76 -0.16
C ILE A 74 6.38 17.27 0.02
N GLN A 75 5.79 18.10 -0.82
CA GLN A 75 5.90 19.56 -0.71
C GLN A 75 5.22 20.09 0.56
N GLN A 76 4.05 19.55 0.92
CA GLN A 76 3.37 19.90 2.17
C GLN A 76 4.22 19.54 3.38
N LEU A 77 4.75 18.32 3.42
CA LEU A 77 5.65 17.87 4.48
C LEU A 77 6.90 18.74 4.56
N ARG A 78 7.54 19.06 3.42
CA ARG A 78 8.71 19.96 3.40
C ARG A 78 8.41 21.31 4.03
N ASN A 79 7.27 21.91 3.70
CA ASN A 79 6.86 23.20 4.25
C ASN A 79 6.57 23.13 5.76
N GLU A 80 5.92 22.06 6.21
CA GLU A 80 5.63 21.82 7.62
C GLU A 80 6.91 21.71 8.45
N PHE A 81 7.83 20.84 8.03
CA PHE A 81 9.07 20.59 8.76
C PHE A 81 10.10 21.74 8.61
N GLN A 82 10.07 22.52 7.53
CA GLN A 82 10.93 23.70 7.39
C GLN A 82 10.49 24.85 8.32
N ARG A 83 9.20 24.98 8.62
CA ARG A 83 8.68 25.98 9.58
C ARG A 83 9.00 25.62 11.03
N GLN A 84 9.19 24.34 11.32
CA GLN A 84 9.59 23.85 12.62
C GLN A 84 11.11 23.89 12.85
N GLN A 85 11.91 24.18 11.81
CA GLN A 85 13.32 24.48 12.02
C GLN A 85 13.45 25.89 12.61
N PRO A 86 14.05 26.05 13.81
CA PRO A 86 14.43 27.37 14.27
C PRO A 86 15.41 27.95 13.25
N SER A 87 15.13 29.17 12.78
CA SER A 87 15.99 29.88 11.84
C SER A 87 17.42 29.95 12.39
N SER A 88 18.30 29.09 11.89
CA SER A 88 19.73 29.36 11.92
C SER A 88 19.98 30.47 10.91
N SER A 89 19.60 31.70 11.25
CA SER A 89 20.03 32.88 10.52
C SER A 89 21.56 32.95 10.59
N PRO A 90 22.25 33.23 9.48
CA PRO A 90 23.70 33.31 9.47
C PRO A 90 24.11 34.55 10.24
N ALA A 91 24.76 34.37 11.38
CA ALA A 91 25.45 35.47 12.06
C ALA A 91 26.64 35.90 11.17
N THR A 92 26.39 36.87 10.30
CA THR A 92 27.40 37.75 9.74
C THR A 92 28.27 38.32 10.86
N LYS A 93 29.56 37.97 10.91
CA LYS A 93 30.65 38.83 11.39
C LYS A 93 31.96 38.43 10.68
N PRO A 94 32.57 39.31 9.86
CA PRO A 94 33.94 39.12 9.43
C PRO A 94 34.86 39.61 10.55
N ALA A 95 35.54 38.70 11.24
CA ALA A 95 36.71 39.01 12.05
C ALA A 95 37.88 38.38 11.29
N GLY A 96 38.65 39.10 10.48
CA GLY A 96 39.41 40.26 10.90
C GLY A 96 40.64 39.77 11.65
N SER A 97 41.64 39.28 10.91
CA SER A 97 42.99 39.05 11.44
C SER A 97 43.51 40.33 12.11
N PRO A 98 44.25 40.21 13.23
CA PRO A 98 45.60 40.75 13.19
C PRO A 98 46.65 39.87 13.88
N LYS A 99 47.69 39.62 13.09
CA LYS A 99 49.12 39.49 13.43
C LYS A 99 49.53 40.08 14.78
N SER A 100 50.24 39.28 15.60
CA SER A 100 51.22 39.66 16.66
C SER A 100 51.86 38.33 17.12
N GLY A 101 53.15 38.02 17.06
CA GLY A 101 54.33 38.86 17.06
C GLY A 101 55.04 38.78 18.41
N LYS A 102 55.65 37.62 18.75
CA LYS A 102 56.95 37.52 19.43
C LYS A 102 57.43 36.08 19.49
#